data_AF-A0A327KPW1-F1
#
_entry.id   AF-A0A327KPW1-F1
#
_cell.length_a   1.000
_cell.length_b   1.000
_cell.length_c   1.000
_cell.angle_alpha   90.00
_cell.angle_beta   90.00
_cell.angle_gamma   90.00
#
_symmetry.space_group_name_H-M   'P 1'
#
loop_
_entity.id
_entity.type
_entity.pdbx_description
1 polymer ?
#
loop_
_entity_poly.entity_id
_entity_poly.type
_entity_poly.pdbx_seq_one_letter_code
_entity_poly.pdbx_strand_id
1 'polypeptide(L)'
;MGQVIVHEDTPLAPVGMTPMAMLQAAVERGAGIDVMERLMSLHERWEANEARKAFNAAIANAKAEIPVIFKNREVDFTSTKGRTHYRHEDLAGIASVVDPILARHGLSYRFRTQSPVNEPVTVTCIISHRDGYFEENTLSAGRDDTGNKNSH
;
A
#
# COMPACT_ATOMS: atom_id res chain seq x y z
N MET A 1 -44.04 5.39 -33.84
CA MET A 1 -43.74 5.94 -32.50
C MET A 1 -42.24 5.90 -32.32
N GLY A 2 -41.57 7.05 -32.44
CA GLY A 2 -40.11 7.17 -32.37
C GLY A 2 -39.62 7.20 -30.93
N GLN A 3 -38.60 6.41 -30.62
CA GLN A 3 -37.96 6.38 -29.32
C GLN A 3 -36.80 7.38 -29.33
N VAL A 4 -36.90 8.41 -28.48
CA VAL A 4 -35.85 9.40 -28.27
C VAL A 4 -34.75 8.75 -27.42
N ILE A 5 -33.55 8.61 -27.99
CA ILE A 5 -32.35 8.19 -27.27
C ILE A 5 -31.79 9.45 -26.59
N VAL A 6 -32.01 9.58 -25.30
CA VAL A 6 -31.40 10.64 -24.48
C VAL A 6 -29.93 10.27 -24.31
N HIS A 7 -29.04 10.96 -25.01
CA HIS A 7 -27.61 10.92 -24.70
C HIS A 7 -27.41 11.72 -23.41
N GLU A 8 -27.11 11.05 -22.30
CA GLU A 8 -26.58 11.71 -21.11
C GLU A 8 -25.16 12.21 -21.43
N ASP A 9 -25.05 13.49 -21.80
CA ASP A 9 -23.78 14.20 -21.82
C ASP A 9 -23.25 14.27 -20.39
N THR A 10 -22.43 13.29 -20.03
CA THR A 10 -21.66 13.30 -18.80
C THR A 10 -20.70 14.49 -18.90
N PRO A 11 -20.76 15.48 -17.99
CA PRO A 11 -19.89 16.64 -18.08
C PRO A 11 -18.45 16.18 -17.86
N LEU A 12 -17.63 16.28 -18.91
CA LEU A 12 -16.18 16.13 -18.82
C LEU A 12 -15.69 17.14 -17.79
N ALA A 13 -15.13 16.66 -16.68
CA ALA A 13 -14.48 17.51 -15.70
C ALA A 13 -13.49 18.45 -16.41
N PRO A 14 -13.38 19.73 -16.01
CA PRO A 14 -12.49 20.67 -16.67
C PRO A 14 -11.07 20.09 -16.62
N VAL A 15 -10.50 19.82 -17.80
CA VAL A 15 -9.12 19.37 -17.93
C VAL A 15 -8.25 20.57 -17.54
N GLY A 16 -7.97 20.71 -16.24
CA GLY A 16 -6.93 21.60 -15.78
C GLY A 16 -5.65 21.26 -16.53
N MET A 17 -4.92 22.26 -17.02
CA MET A 17 -3.67 22.03 -17.77
C MET A 17 -2.74 21.11 -16.98
N THR A 18 -2.61 19.86 -17.43
CA THR A 18 -1.68 18.89 -16.86
C THR A 18 -0.27 19.22 -17.33
N PRO A 19 0.77 18.86 -16.56
CA PRO A 19 2.15 19.04 -17.02
C PRO A 19 2.44 18.33 -18.35
N MET A 20 1.80 17.19 -18.60
CA MET A 20 1.90 16.47 -19.88
C MET A 20 1.29 17.27 -21.04
N ALA A 21 0.14 17.91 -20.83
CA ALA A 21 -0.45 18.80 -21.84
C ALA A 21 0.44 20.04 -22.09
N MET A 22 1.08 20.57 -21.05
CA MET A 22 2.06 21.66 -21.19
C MET A 22 3.30 21.20 -21.97
N LEU A 23 3.81 19.99 -21.72
CA LEU A 23 4.95 19.41 -22.42
C LEU A 23 4.64 19.19 -23.90
N GLN A 24 3.47 18.62 -24.23
CA GLN A 24 3.04 18.45 -25.61
C GLN A 24 2.97 19.79 -26.34
N ALA A 25 2.34 20.80 -25.74
CA ALA A 25 2.26 22.13 -26.31
C ALA A 25 3.66 22.79 -26.47
N ALA A 26 4.60 22.51 -25.57
CA ALA A 26 5.98 23.01 -25.68
C ALA A 26 6.72 22.37 -26.87
N VAL A 27 6.54 21.07 -27.10
CA VAL A 27 7.12 20.35 -28.26
C VAL A 27 6.54 20.89 -29.57
N GLU A 28 5.21 21.05 -29.66
CA GLU A 28 4.53 21.59 -30.85
C GLU A 28 5.00 23.02 -31.19
N ARG A 29 5.36 23.80 -30.17
CA ARG A 29 5.85 25.18 -30.32
C ARG A 29 7.36 25.27 -30.51
N GLY A 30 8.08 24.15 -30.54
CA GLY A 30 9.54 24.13 -30.70
C GLY A 30 10.28 24.74 -29.51
N ALA A 31 9.78 24.54 -28.29
CA ALA A 31 10.44 25.01 -27.08
C ALA A 31 11.86 24.41 -26.94
N GLY A 32 12.79 25.19 -26.39
CA GLY A 32 14.16 24.74 -26.15
C GLY A 32 14.23 23.61 -25.11
N ILE A 33 15.34 22.86 -25.14
CA ILE A 33 15.61 21.70 -24.27
C ILE A 33 15.43 22.04 -22.79
N ASP A 34 15.94 23.20 -22.35
CA ASP A 34 15.82 23.65 -20.96
C ASP A 34 14.36 23.76 -20.46
N VAL A 35 13.43 24.14 -21.34
CA VAL A 35 12.00 24.23 -21.00
C VAL A 35 11.39 22.83 -20.92
N MET A 36 11.76 21.94 -21.84
CA MET A 36 11.30 20.55 -21.84
C MET A 36 11.75 19.81 -20.57
N GLU A 37 13.01 19.95 -20.16
CA GLU A 37 13.53 19.36 -18.92
C GLU A 37 12.77 19.85 -17.68
N ARG A 38 12.48 21.15 -17.58
CA ARG A 38 11.69 21.71 -16.48
C ARG A 38 10.26 21.18 -16.46
N LEU A 39 9.64 21.00 -17.63
CA LEU A 39 8.30 20.44 -17.75
C LEU A 39 8.27 18.95 -17.43
N MET A 40 9.29 18.18 -17.81
CA MET A 40 9.45 16.78 -17.41
C MET A 40 9.58 16.66 -15.88
N SER A 41 10.43 17.46 -15.25
CA SER A 41 10.57 17.49 -13.79
C SER A 41 9.27 17.93 -13.08
N LEU A 42 8.50 18.84 -13.68
CA LEU A 42 7.17 19.19 -13.18
C LEU A 42 6.19 18.01 -13.30
N HIS A 43 6.22 17.29 -14.42
CA HIS A 43 5.39 16.12 -14.65
C HIS A 43 5.69 14.99 -13.66
N GLU A 44 6.96 14.65 -13.44
CA GLU A 44 7.37 13.63 -12.47
C GLU A 44 6.88 13.96 -11.04
N ARG A 45 7.02 15.22 -10.61
CA ARG A 45 6.51 15.67 -9.30
C ARG A 45 4.99 15.63 -9.22
N TRP A 46 4.32 15.92 -10.33
CA TRP A 46 2.87 15.85 -10.40
C TRP A 46 2.38 14.41 -10.29
N GLU A 47 2.93 13.48 -11.09
CA GLU A 47 2.65 12.05 -11.02
C GLU A 47 2.89 11.50 -9.61
N ALA A 48 4.03 11.83 -8.99
CA ALA A 48 4.33 11.40 -7.62
C ALA A 48 3.31 11.90 -6.59
N ASN A 49 2.76 13.10 -6.79
CA ASN A 49 1.73 13.66 -5.92
C ASN A 49 0.36 13.04 -6.18
N GLU A 50 0.00 12.78 -7.43
CA GLU A 50 -1.22 12.08 -7.78
C GLU A 50 -1.20 10.63 -7.26
N ALA A 51 -0.09 9.91 -7.41
CA ALA A 51 0.10 8.57 -6.85
C ALA A 51 -0.06 8.55 -5.32
N ARG A 52 0.47 9.57 -4.62
CA ARG A 52 0.30 9.73 -3.16
C ARG A 52 -1.15 9.99 -2.77
N LYS A 53 -1.85 10.89 -3.48
CA LYS A 53 -3.28 11.15 -3.24
C LYS A 53 -4.11 9.90 -3.48
N ALA A 54 -3.85 9.18 -4.57
CA ALA A 54 -4.52 7.93 -4.90
C ALA A 54 -4.29 6.86 -3.83
N PHE A 55 -3.04 6.69 -3.37
CA PHE A 55 -2.72 5.82 -2.23
C PHE A 55 -3.49 6.19 -0.96
N ASN A 56 -3.51 7.47 -0.59
CA ASN A 56 -4.22 7.92 0.61
C ASN A 56 -5.73 7.66 0.53
N ALA A 57 -6.34 7.89 -0.63
CA ALA A 57 -7.74 7.58 -0.87
C ALA A 57 -8.00 6.07 -0.80
N ALA A 58 -7.16 5.26 -1.44
CA ALA A 58 -7.25 3.80 -1.40
C ALA A 58 -7.13 3.24 0.02
N ILE A 59 -6.17 3.74 0.82
CA ILE A 59 -6.00 3.32 2.22
C ILE A 59 -7.20 3.69 3.06
N ALA A 60 -7.73 4.91 2.91
CA ALA A 60 -8.91 5.35 3.64
C ALA A 60 -10.14 4.49 3.32
N ASN A 61 -10.37 4.21 2.04
CA ASN A 61 -11.49 3.38 1.59
C ASN A 61 -11.35 1.92 2.03
N ALA A 62 -10.15 1.34 1.90
CA ALA A 62 -9.88 -0.01 2.36
C ALA A 62 -10.08 -0.13 3.88
N LYS A 63 -9.58 0.83 4.66
CA LYS A 63 -9.77 0.84 6.12
C LYS A 63 -11.24 0.94 6.52
N ALA A 64 -12.07 1.65 5.75
CA ALA A 64 -13.50 1.74 6.03
C ALA A 64 -14.23 0.40 5.81
N GLU A 65 -13.69 -0.47 4.94
CA GLU A 65 -14.25 -1.79 4.65
C GLU A 65 -13.71 -2.92 5.53
N ILE A 66 -12.50 -2.77 6.08
CA ILE A 66 -11.88 -3.82 6.92
C ILE A 66 -12.70 -3.99 8.21
N PRO A 67 -13.28 -5.19 8.45
CA PRO A 67 -14.04 -5.45 9.66
C PRO A 67 -13.11 -5.67 10.87
N VAL A 68 -13.71 -5.74 12.05
CA VAL A 68 -13.01 -6.21 13.25
C VAL A 68 -12.53 -7.64 13.03
N ILE A 69 -11.24 -7.89 13.29
CA ILE A 69 -10.64 -9.22 13.24
C ILE A 69 -10.72 -9.84 14.65
N PHE A 70 -11.27 -11.06 14.74
CA PHE A 70 -11.60 -11.74 16.00
C PHE A 70 -10.78 -12.99 16.27
N LYS A 71 -10.37 -13.15 17.55
CA LYS A 71 -9.35 -14.11 18.01
C LYS A 71 -9.69 -15.54 17.63
N ASN A 72 -9.08 -16.03 16.55
CA ASN A 72 -9.38 -17.35 16.00
C ASN A 72 -8.52 -18.50 16.56
N ARG A 73 -7.43 -18.21 17.26
CA ARG A 73 -6.55 -19.20 17.89
C ARG A 73 -6.51 -19.07 19.41
N GLU A 74 -6.27 -20.19 20.06
CA GLU A 74 -6.08 -20.32 21.50
C GLU A 74 -4.81 -21.12 21.78
N VAL A 75 -4.01 -20.64 22.73
CA VAL A 75 -2.84 -21.31 23.26
C VAL A 75 -3.15 -21.62 24.72
N ASP A 76 -3.10 -22.90 25.07
CA ASP A 76 -3.23 -23.37 26.45
C ASP A 76 -2.26 -24.52 26.70
N PHE A 77 -1.24 -24.27 27.52
CA PHE A 77 -0.33 -25.33 27.96
C PHE A 77 0.23 -25.04 29.35
N THR A 78 0.63 -26.10 30.04
CA THR A 78 1.24 -26.01 31.37
C THR A 78 2.70 -26.45 31.31
N SER A 79 3.59 -25.65 31.89
CA SER A 79 5.02 -25.93 32.00
C SER A 79 5.48 -25.86 33.46
N THR A 80 6.74 -26.21 33.72
CA THR A 80 7.39 -26.02 35.03
C THR A 80 7.43 -24.56 35.49
N LYS A 81 7.23 -23.60 34.58
CA LYS A 81 7.17 -22.16 34.86
C LYS A 81 5.74 -21.63 35.08
N GLY A 82 4.72 -22.49 35.01
CA GLY A 82 3.31 -22.14 35.15
C GLY A 82 2.46 -22.46 33.91
N ARG A 83 1.17 -22.11 33.96
CA ARG A 83 0.22 -22.24 32.84
C ARG A 83 0.25 -20.99 31.96
N THR A 84 0.34 -21.20 30.65
CA THR A 84 0.23 -20.15 29.64
C THR A 84 -1.11 -20.30 28.92
N HIS A 85 -1.96 -19.28 29.02
CA HIS A 85 -3.28 -19.26 28.40
C HIS A 85 -3.54 -17.90 27.73
N TYR A 86 -3.68 -17.88 26.41
CA TYR A 86 -4.05 -16.66 25.67
C TYR A 86 -4.67 -16.98 24.30
N ARG A 87 -5.44 -16.02 23.78
CA ARG A 87 -6.01 -16.07 22.43
C ARG A 87 -5.38 -15.03 21.50
N HIS A 88 -5.20 -15.39 20.24
CA HIS A 88 -4.57 -14.56 19.20
C HIS A 88 -5.21 -14.79 17.82
N GLU A 89 -4.91 -13.90 16.87
CA GLU A 89 -5.17 -14.12 15.44
C GLU A 89 -3.97 -14.76 14.79
N ASP A 90 -4.19 -15.75 13.93
CA ASP A 90 -3.16 -16.17 12.99
C ASP A 90 -3.09 -15.22 11.77
N LEU A 91 -1.90 -15.17 11.17
CA LEU A 91 -1.66 -14.32 10.00
C LEU A 91 -2.52 -14.74 8.80
N ALA A 92 -2.79 -16.04 8.65
CA ALA A 92 -3.64 -16.56 7.58
C ALA A 92 -5.09 -16.08 7.71
N GLY A 93 -5.64 -16.04 8.94
CA GLY A 93 -6.95 -15.49 9.22
C GLY A 93 -7.02 -14.00 8.89
N ILE A 94 -6.03 -13.21 9.33
CA ILE A 94 -5.92 -11.79 8.98
C ILE A 94 -5.90 -11.59 7.46
N ALA A 95 -5.01 -12.31 6.76
CA ALA A 95 -4.83 -12.21 5.31
C ALA A 95 -6.13 -12.55 4.55
N SER A 96 -6.84 -13.61 4.97
CA SER A 96 -8.10 -14.01 4.33
C SER A 96 -9.19 -12.93 4.35
N VAL A 97 -9.14 -12.04 5.36
CA VAL A 97 -10.06 -10.91 5.50
C VAL A 97 -9.55 -9.68 4.75
N VAL A 98 -8.25 -9.37 4.90
CA VAL A 98 -7.67 -8.10 4.46
C VAL A 98 -7.28 -8.11 2.98
N ASP A 99 -6.71 -9.21 2.47
CA ASP A 99 -6.20 -9.33 1.11
C ASP A 99 -7.23 -8.98 0.03
N PRO A 100 -8.47 -9.52 0.04
CA PRO A 100 -9.45 -9.17 -0.99
C PRO A 100 -9.85 -7.69 -0.92
N ILE A 101 -9.87 -7.08 0.27
CA ILE A 101 -10.23 -5.67 0.45
C ILE A 101 -9.12 -4.77 -0.11
N LEU A 102 -7.87 -5.05 0.25
CA LEU A 102 -6.72 -4.31 -0.28
C LEU A 102 -6.65 -4.42 -1.82
N ALA A 103 -6.84 -5.63 -2.36
CA ALA A 103 -6.82 -5.85 -3.81
C ALA A 103 -7.89 -5.04 -4.55
N ARG A 104 -9.11 -4.93 -4.01
CA ARG A 104 -10.19 -4.09 -4.60
C ARG A 104 -9.77 -2.61 -4.73
N HIS A 105 -9.00 -2.11 -3.78
CA HIS A 105 -8.50 -0.73 -3.76
C HIS A 105 -7.13 -0.57 -4.43
N GLY A 106 -6.63 -1.60 -5.14
CA GLY A 106 -5.33 -1.54 -5.81
C GLY A 106 -4.14 -1.47 -4.85
N LEU A 107 -4.33 -1.96 -3.62
CA LEU A 107 -3.30 -2.03 -2.59
C LEU A 107 -2.76 -3.47 -2.49
N SER A 108 -1.48 -3.57 -2.15
CA SER A 108 -0.81 -4.82 -1.82
C SER A 108 0.17 -4.58 -0.69
N TYR A 109 0.55 -5.63 0.05
CA TYR A 109 1.63 -5.56 1.01
C TYR A 109 2.67 -6.64 0.78
N ARG A 110 3.90 -6.38 1.24
CA ARG A 110 4.97 -7.36 1.31
C ARG A 110 5.78 -7.17 2.59
N PHE A 111 6.45 -8.22 3.01
CA PHE A 111 7.41 -8.15 4.12
C PHE A 111 8.83 -8.25 3.59
N ARG A 112 9.70 -7.37 4.09
CA ARG A 112 11.15 -7.47 3.94
C ARG A 112 11.74 -7.79 5.31
N THR A 113 12.41 -8.92 5.42
CA THR A 113 12.99 -9.39 6.69
C THR A 113 14.50 -9.34 6.63
N GLN A 114 15.11 -8.83 7.70
CA GLN A 114 16.56 -8.83 7.92
C GLN A 114 16.85 -9.58 9.24
N SER A 115 17.77 -10.52 9.18
CA SER A 115 18.18 -11.33 10.35
C SER A 115 19.69 -11.61 10.32
N PRO A 116 20.54 -10.58 10.53
CA PRO A 116 21.99 -10.77 10.57
C PRO A 116 22.41 -11.64 11.75
N VAL A 117 23.59 -12.24 11.65
CA VAL A 117 24.18 -13.03 12.73
C VAL A 117 24.41 -12.12 13.94
N ASN A 118 23.93 -12.53 15.11
CA ASN A 118 24.03 -11.79 16.38
C ASN A 118 23.34 -10.42 16.42
N GLU A 119 22.44 -10.12 15.48
CA GLU A 119 21.66 -8.87 15.46
C GLU A 119 20.15 -9.14 15.65
N PRO A 120 19.37 -8.14 16.11
CA PRO A 120 17.91 -8.23 16.19
C PRO A 120 17.27 -8.59 14.85
N VAL A 121 16.21 -9.41 14.90
CA VAL A 121 15.39 -9.66 13.70
C VAL A 121 14.56 -8.42 13.43
N THR A 122 14.62 -7.94 12.19
CA THR A 122 13.92 -6.75 11.73
C THR A 122 12.98 -7.10 10.59
N VAL A 123 11.72 -6.67 10.68
CA VAL A 123 10.69 -6.91 9.67
C VAL A 123 10.10 -5.57 9.25
N THR A 124 10.24 -5.24 7.96
CA THR A 124 9.57 -4.10 7.34
C THR A 124 8.32 -4.57 6.61
N CYS A 125 7.15 -4.07 7.03
CA CYS A 125 5.92 -4.17 6.26
C CYS A 125 5.88 -3.01 5.26
N ILE A 126 5.68 -3.31 3.98
CA ILE A 126 5.60 -2.32 2.91
C ILE A 126 4.24 -2.45 2.25
N ILE A 127 3.45 -1.37 2.25
CA ILE A 127 2.16 -1.30 1.56
C ILE A 127 2.33 -0.47 0.29
N SER A 128 1.97 -1.00 -0.86
CA SER A 128 2.13 -0.37 -2.17
C SER A 128 0.80 -0.24 -2.89
N HIS A 129 0.60 0.89 -3.59
CA HIS A 129 -0.54 1.13 -4.46
C HIS A 129 -0.14 0.92 -5.93
N ARG A 130 -1.11 0.48 -6.75
CA ARG A 130 -0.90 0.22 -8.18
C ARG A 130 -0.38 1.42 -8.97
N ASP A 131 -0.64 2.64 -8.51
CA ASP A 131 -0.18 3.89 -9.15
C ASP A 131 1.25 4.28 -8.74
N GLY A 132 1.97 3.41 -8.01
CA GLY A 132 3.43 3.53 -7.81
C GLY A 132 3.88 4.16 -6.49
N TYR A 133 2.97 4.58 -5.61
CA TYR A 133 3.32 5.06 -4.26
C TYR A 133 3.31 3.92 -3.23
N PHE A 134 4.15 4.02 -2.20
CA PHE A 134 4.20 3.07 -1.09
C PHE A 134 4.58 3.74 0.23
N GLU A 135 4.19 3.12 1.33
CA GLU A 135 4.65 3.44 2.68
C GLU A 135 5.17 2.18 3.37
N GLU A 136 6.08 2.34 4.33
CA GLU A 136 6.65 1.22 5.06
C GLU A 136 6.77 1.50 6.56
N ASN A 137 6.66 0.43 7.36
CA ASN A 137 6.86 0.46 8.80
C ASN A 137 7.75 -0.73 9.20
N THR A 138 8.71 -0.47 10.07
CA THR A 138 9.71 -1.44 10.51
C THR A 138 9.56 -1.74 11.99
N LEU A 139 9.49 -3.03 12.33
CA LEU A 139 9.54 -3.53 13.69
C LEU A 139 10.81 -4.37 13.88
N SER A 140 11.46 -4.23 15.03
CA SER A 140 12.62 -5.02 15.41
C SER A 140 12.40 -5.70 16.76
N ALA A 141 12.85 -6.94 16.88
CA ALA A 141 12.81 -7.71 18.12
C ALA A 141 14.16 -8.37 18.38
N GLY A 142 14.55 -8.42 19.66
CA GLY A 142 15.74 -9.17 20.09
C GLY A 142 15.64 -10.63 19.67
N ARG A 143 16.79 -11.28 19.48
CA ARG A 143 16.84 -12.71 19.18
C ARG A 143 16.23 -13.51 20.34
N ASP A 144 15.44 -14.53 20.00
CA ASP A 144 14.94 -15.48 20.99
C ASP A 144 16.04 -16.49 21.33
N ASP A 145 16.83 -16.17 22.35
CA ASP A 145 17.88 -17.05 22.86
C ASP A 145 17.38 -17.99 23.97
N THR A 146 16.06 -18.04 24.21
CA THR A 146 15.48 -18.65 25.41
C THR A 146 15.00 -20.11 25.24
N GLY A 147 15.28 -20.76 24.09
CA GLY A 147 14.78 -22.11 23.81
C GLY A 147 15.57 -22.96 22.80
N ASN A 148 15.11 -24.21 22.63
CA ASN A 148 15.65 -25.30 21.79
C ASN A 148 15.60 -25.04 20.26
N LYS A 149 15.47 -23.78 19.84
CA LYS A 149 15.35 -23.38 18.42
C LYS A 149 16.73 -23.17 17.83
N ASN A 150 16.94 -23.72 16.65
CA ASN A 150 18.24 -23.82 16.01
C ASN A 150 18.73 -22.43 15.60
N SER A 151 19.98 -22.09 15.94
CA SER A 151 20.58 -20.77 15.76
C SER A 151 21.22 -20.53 14.37
N HIS A 152 20.78 -21.28 13.36
CA HIS A 152 21.35 -21.22 12.01
C HIS A 152 21.17 -19.86 11.33
#